data_AF-A0A2H9VPA3-F1
#
_entry.id   AF-A0A2H9VPA3-F1
#
_cell.length_a   1.000
_cell.length_b   1.000
_cell.length_c   1.000
_cell.angle_alpha   90.00
_cell.angle_beta   90.00
_cell.angle_gamma   90.00
#
_symmetry.space_group_name_H-M   'P 1'
#
loop_
_entity.id
_entity.type
_entity.pdbx_description
1 polymer ?
#
loop_
_entity_poly.entity_id
_entity_poly.type
_entity_poly.pdbx_seq_one_letter_code
_entity_poly.pdbx_strand_id
1 'polypeptide(L)'
;MKNQLKAKPQPNIEKRPVDVVLDEYNSFHTNPTNRLISYLSIPLVSFGILAFIWSIPFPHFDFLGKYNGFINWASFLIAGMIYYYLRLSPLMSYAVLFVLAAFSYLIVSLEKTVVLAQIGLFFGILGSVAQLIGYNKEGRRPLFAQDLKFMAIGPMWLFSLLFKKLNLRY
;
A
#
# COMPACT_ATOMS: atom_id res chain seq x y z
N MET A 1 -47.75 -11.80 29.61
CA MET A 1 -46.98 -12.41 28.50
C MET A 1 -46.22 -11.30 27.79
N LYS A 2 -44.89 -11.41 27.69
CA LYS A 2 -44.01 -10.35 27.16
C LYS A 2 -44.15 -10.26 25.63
N ASN A 3 -44.47 -9.07 25.13
CA ASN A 3 -44.38 -8.73 23.70
C ASN A 3 -42.91 -8.85 23.24
N GLN A 4 -42.62 -9.84 22.40
CA GLN A 4 -41.35 -9.89 21.68
C GLN A 4 -41.44 -8.92 20.49
N LEU A 5 -40.79 -7.76 20.64
CA LEU A 5 -40.51 -6.86 19.53
C LEU A 5 -39.60 -7.62 18.54
N LYS A 6 -40.17 -8.07 17.42
CA LYS A 6 -39.40 -8.59 16.29
C LYS A 6 -38.47 -7.48 15.81
N ALA A 7 -37.16 -7.68 15.98
CA ALA A 7 -36.15 -6.78 15.41
C ALA A 7 -36.39 -6.70 13.89
N LYS A 8 -36.45 -5.47 13.36
CA LYS A 8 -36.52 -5.27 11.90
C LYS A 8 -35.28 -5.92 11.27
N PRO A 9 -35.42 -6.67 10.16
CA PRO A 9 -34.26 -7.19 9.45
C PRO A 9 -33.41 -5.99 9.02
N GLN A 10 -32.16 -5.95 9.48
CA GLN A 10 -31.21 -4.96 9.01
C GLN A 10 -31.01 -5.19 7.50
N PRO A 11 -31.04 -4.14 6.66
CA PRO A 11 -30.76 -4.31 5.25
C PRO A 11 -29.36 -4.93 5.12
N ASN A 12 -29.27 -6.02 4.35
CA ASN A 12 -27.99 -6.62 4.01
C ASN A 12 -27.27 -5.66 3.06
N ILE A 13 -26.55 -4.69 3.62
CA ILE A 13 -25.72 -3.77 2.84
C ILE A 13 -24.52 -4.59 2.39
N GLU A 14 -24.57 -5.07 1.15
CA GLU A 14 -23.45 -5.76 0.53
C GLU A 14 -22.21 -4.87 0.63
N LYS A 15 -21.16 -5.38 1.29
CA LYS A 15 -19.93 -4.61 1.51
C LYS A 15 -19.23 -4.40 0.17
N ARG A 16 -18.75 -3.18 -0.05
CA ARG A 16 -17.95 -2.89 -1.26
C ARG A 16 -16.63 -3.64 -1.18
N PRO A 17 -16.02 -4.04 -2.31
CA PRO A 17 -14.74 -4.75 -2.31
C PRO A 17 -13.64 -4.04 -1.50
N VAL A 18 -13.59 -2.70 -1.59
CA VAL A 18 -12.66 -1.87 -0.82
C VAL A 18 -12.87 -1.98 0.69
N ASP A 19 -14.12 -2.06 1.15
CA ASP A 19 -14.44 -2.17 2.58
C ASP A 19 -14.01 -3.54 3.12
N VAL A 20 -14.19 -4.61 2.32
CA VAL A 20 -13.80 -5.97 2.71
C VAL A 20 -12.29 -6.07 2.94
N VAL A 21 -11.47 -5.58 2.01
CA VAL A 21 -10.01 -5.65 2.14
C VAL A 21 -9.47 -4.74 3.25
N LEU A 22 -10.10 -3.58 3.46
CA LEU A 22 -9.73 -2.67 4.53
C LEU A 22 -10.13 -3.20 5.90
N ASP A 23 -11.30 -3.85 6.04
CA ASP A 23 -11.74 -4.47 7.28
C ASP A 23 -10.80 -5.61 7.70
N GLU A 24 -10.39 -6.44 6.75
CA GLU A 24 -9.40 -7.50 6.98
C GLU A 24 -8.08 -6.90 7.49
N TYR A 25 -7.56 -5.89 6.81
CA TYR A 25 -6.32 -5.21 7.20
C TYR A 25 -6.43 -4.50 8.56
N ASN A 26 -7.56 -3.84 8.82
CA ASN A 26 -7.88 -3.18 10.09
C ASN A 26 -7.90 -4.18 11.26
N SER A 27 -8.31 -5.42 11.03
CA SER A 27 -8.28 -6.44 12.08
C SER A 27 -6.85 -6.63 12.61
N PHE A 28 -5.81 -6.51 11.77
CA PHE A 28 -4.41 -6.63 12.19
C PHE A 28 -3.81 -5.32 12.73
N HIS A 29 -4.62 -4.27 12.85
CA HIS A 29 -4.21 -2.95 13.32
C HIS A 29 -5.17 -2.46 14.40
N THR A 30 -5.39 -3.25 15.45
CA THR A 30 -6.26 -2.85 16.57
C THR A 30 -5.52 -2.00 17.59
N ASN A 31 -4.25 -2.29 17.82
CA ASN A 31 -3.40 -1.61 18.79
C ASN A 31 -3.02 -0.20 18.28
N PRO A 32 -3.23 0.86 19.09
CA PRO A 32 -2.91 2.24 18.69
C PRO A 32 -1.42 2.45 18.41
N THR A 33 -0.54 1.76 19.13
CA THR A 33 0.91 1.79 18.88
C THR A 33 1.26 1.16 17.53
N ASN A 34 0.64 0.02 17.19
CA ASN A 34 0.84 -0.60 15.89
C ASN A 34 0.37 0.32 14.75
N ARG A 35 -0.82 0.93 14.88
CA ARG A 35 -1.29 1.93 13.91
C ARG A 35 -0.31 3.08 13.75
N LEU A 36 0.23 3.60 14.85
CA LEU A 36 1.20 4.69 14.82
C LEU A 36 2.47 4.31 14.06
N ILE A 37 3.01 3.11 14.34
CA ILE A 37 4.17 2.58 13.63
C ILE A 37 3.86 2.39 12.14
N SER A 38 2.67 1.90 11.81
CA SER A 38 2.24 1.68 10.42
C SER A 38 2.19 2.96 9.57
N TYR A 39 1.90 4.13 10.16
CA TYR A 39 1.99 5.41 9.43
C TYR A 39 3.38 5.69 8.87
N LEU A 40 4.44 5.25 9.56
CA LEU A 40 5.83 5.42 9.12
C LEU A 40 6.31 4.23 8.30
N SER A 41 5.99 3.01 8.73
CA SER A 41 6.53 1.81 8.12
C SER A 41 5.99 1.55 6.72
N ILE A 42 4.70 1.85 6.46
CA ILE A 42 4.07 1.63 5.16
C ILE A 42 4.73 2.48 4.06
N PRO A 43 4.91 3.81 4.21
CA PRO A 43 5.62 4.61 3.22
C PRO A 43 7.07 4.16 3.01
N LEU A 44 7.78 3.80 4.09
CA LEU A 44 9.17 3.34 4.02
C LEU A 44 9.31 2.04 3.24
N VAL A 45 8.50 1.02 3.55
CA VAL A 45 8.50 -0.25 2.82
C VAL A 45 8.10 -0.02 1.36
N SER A 46 7.04 0.77 1.12
CA SER A 46 6.56 1.04 -0.23
C SER A 46 7.62 1.74 -1.10
N PHE A 47 8.29 2.75 -0.54
CA PHE A 47 9.40 3.43 -1.20
C PHE A 47 10.59 2.49 -1.41
N GLY A 48 10.97 1.72 -0.39
CA GLY A 48 12.08 0.78 -0.44
C GLY A 48 11.90 -0.30 -1.51
N ILE A 49 10.73 -0.91 -1.58
CA ILE A 49 10.37 -1.89 -2.63
C ILE A 49 10.44 -1.25 -4.01
N LEU A 50 9.84 -0.07 -4.17
CA LEU A 50 9.82 0.60 -5.47
C LEU A 50 11.24 0.96 -5.94
N ALA A 51 12.07 1.54 -5.06
CA ALA A 51 13.46 1.88 -5.35
C ALA A 51 14.32 0.65 -5.65
N PHE A 52 14.13 -0.44 -4.91
CA PHE A 52 14.85 -1.69 -5.14
C PHE A 52 14.49 -2.29 -6.50
N ILE A 53 13.20 -2.37 -6.85
CA ILE A 53 12.75 -2.89 -8.14
C ILE A 53 13.19 -1.97 -9.29
N TRP A 54 13.20 -0.65 -9.08
CA TRP A 54 13.70 0.32 -10.05
C TRP A 54 15.17 0.10 -10.39
N SER A 55 15.97 -0.35 -9.42
CA SER A 55 17.40 -0.60 -9.59
C SER A 55 17.73 -1.85 -10.43
N ILE A 56 16.75 -2.71 -10.69
CA ILE A 56 16.96 -3.94 -11.45
C ILE A 56 17.16 -3.58 -12.93
N PRO A 57 18.26 -4.03 -13.57
CA PRO A 57 18.51 -3.78 -14.98
C PRO A 57 17.31 -4.20 -15.85
N PHE A 58 16.88 -3.30 -16.71
CA PHE A 58 15.78 -3.53 -17.63
C PHE A 58 16.30 -3.69 -19.06
N PRO A 59 15.78 -4.65 -19.85
CA PRO A 59 16.18 -4.82 -21.25
C PRO A 59 15.97 -3.52 -22.04
N HIS A 60 16.97 -3.16 -22.86
CA HIS A 60 16.81 -2.08 -23.82
C HIS A 60 16.00 -2.57 -25.01
N PHE A 61 14.98 -1.82 -25.40
CA PHE A 61 14.23 -2.10 -26.60
C PHE A 61 14.42 -0.99 -27.62
N ASP A 62 14.94 -1.32 -28.80
CA ASP A 62 15.29 -0.34 -29.82
C ASP A 62 14.11 0.54 -30.26
N PHE A 63 12.89 -0.03 -30.29
CA PHE A 63 11.67 0.70 -30.65
C PHE A 63 11.28 1.81 -29.65
N LEU A 64 11.76 1.75 -28.40
CA LEU A 64 11.48 2.77 -27.39
C LEU A 64 12.38 4.00 -27.54
N GLY A 65 13.55 3.89 -28.19
CA GLY A 65 14.49 4.99 -28.36
C GLY A 65 14.74 5.76 -27.05
N LYS A 66 14.39 7.06 -27.04
CA LYS A 66 14.51 7.95 -25.86
C LYS A 66 13.64 7.55 -24.65
N TYR A 67 12.65 6.68 -24.85
CA TYR A 67 11.74 6.23 -23.80
C TYR A 67 12.25 5.03 -22.99
N ASN A 68 13.40 4.43 -23.37
CA ASN A 68 13.96 3.29 -22.65
C ASN A 68 14.26 3.54 -21.16
N GLY A 69 14.44 4.80 -20.74
CA GLY A 69 14.60 5.16 -19.32
C GLY A 69 13.29 5.34 -18.55
N PHE A 70 12.14 5.38 -19.23
CA PHE A 70 10.82 5.61 -18.60
C PHE A 70 10.07 4.30 -18.33
N ILE A 71 10.44 3.21 -19.00
CA ILE A 71 9.85 1.88 -18.82
C ILE A 71 10.89 0.99 -18.15
N ASN A 72 10.55 0.48 -16.97
CA ASN A 72 11.33 -0.52 -16.25
C ASN A 72 10.41 -1.47 -15.47
N TRP A 73 10.97 -2.38 -14.68
CA TRP A 73 10.21 -3.30 -13.83
C TRP A 73 9.29 -2.58 -12.83
N ALA A 74 9.70 -1.43 -12.31
CA ALA A 74 8.88 -0.62 -11.42
C ALA A 74 7.66 -0.01 -12.15
N SER A 75 7.79 0.35 -13.43
CA SER A 75 6.66 0.82 -14.24
C SER A 75 5.55 -0.24 -14.34
N PHE A 76 5.91 -1.52 -14.51
CA PHE A 76 4.94 -2.63 -14.51
C PHE A 76 4.30 -2.85 -13.14
N LEU A 77 5.10 -2.77 -12.07
CA LEU A 77 4.58 -2.85 -10.70
C LEU A 77 3.56 -1.73 -10.43
N ILE A 78 3.89 -0.49 -10.78
CA ILE A 78 2.99 0.66 -10.63
C ILE A 78 1.71 0.40 -11.44
N ALA A 79 1.81 0.02 -12.72
CA ALA A 79 0.65 -0.25 -13.55
C ALA A 79 -0.26 -1.34 -12.95
N GLY A 80 0.33 -2.44 -12.46
CA GLY A 80 -0.40 -3.51 -11.79
C GLY A 80 -1.10 -3.06 -10.49
N MET A 81 -0.39 -2.28 -9.65
CA MET A 81 -0.95 -1.71 -8.42
C MET A 81 -2.10 -0.75 -8.71
N ILE A 82 -1.94 0.15 -9.69
CA ILE A 82 -2.98 1.09 -10.09
C ILE A 82 -4.18 0.34 -10.65
N TYR A 83 -3.98 -0.65 -11.51
CA TYR A 83 -5.09 -1.48 -11.99
C TYR A 83 -5.83 -2.17 -10.84
N TYR A 84 -5.09 -2.77 -9.89
CA TYR A 84 -5.69 -3.38 -8.70
C TYR A 84 -6.50 -2.37 -7.88
N TYR A 85 -5.97 -1.16 -7.64
CA TYR A 85 -6.67 -0.13 -6.87
C TYR A 85 -7.89 0.44 -7.62
N LEU A 86 -7.82 0.59 -8.94
CA LEU A 86 -8.96 0.99 -9.77
C LEU A 86 -10.14 0.02 -9.62
N ARG A 87 -9.86 -1.28 -9.51
CA ARG A 87 -10.88 -2.32 -9.29
C ARG A 87 -11.53 -2.25 -7.91
N LEU A 88 -10.84 -1.66 -6.92
CA LEU A 88 -11.37 -1.49 -5.56
C LEU A 88 -12.09 -0.15 -5.38
N SER A 89 -11.44 0.95 -5.74
CA SER A 89 -11.97 2.31 -5.68
C SER A 89 -11.15 3.25 -6.57
N PRO A 90 -11.77 3.90 -7.58
CA PRO A 90 -11.08 4.86 -8.44
C PRO A 90 -10.43 6.02 -7.67
N LEU A 91 -11.09 6.55 -6.64
CA LEU A 91 -10.56 7.65 -5.84
C LEU A 91 -9.29 7.25 -5.08
N MET A 92 -9.28 6.06 -4.49
CA MET A 92 -8.07 5.50 -3.86
C MET A 92 -6.94 5.31 -4.85
N SER A 93 -7.27 4.84 -6.05
CA SER A 93 -6.26 4.65 -7.09
C SER A 93 -5.56 5.96 -7.46
N TYR A 94 -6.30 7.05 -7.63
CA TYR A 94 -5.67 8.36 -7.93
C TYR A 94 -4.81 8.86 -6.77
N ALA A 95 -5.27 8.70 -5.54
CA ALA A 95 -4.48 9.08 -4.37
C ALA A 95 -3.14 8.31 -4.29
N VAL A 96 -3.18 6.99 -4.46
CA VAL A 96 -1.95 6.18 -4.45
C VAL A 96 -1.08 6.47 -5.68
N LEU A 97 -1.67 6.77 -6.85
CA LEU A 97 -0.93 7.18 -8.04
C LEU A 97 -0.07 8.41 -7.79
N PHE A 98 -0.60 9.44 -7.10
CA PHE A 98 0.18 10.63 -6.78
C PHE A 98 1.36 10.32 -5.85
N VAL A 99 1.20 9.41 -4.89
CA VAL A 99 2.30 8.97 -4.01
C VAL A 99 3.36 8.21 -4.80
N LEU A 100 2.95 7.28 -5.66
CA LEU A 100 3.88 6.52 -6.50
C LEU A 100 4.61 7.42 -7.49
N ALA A 101 3.95 8.45 -8.03
CA ALA A 101 4.58 9.46 -8.87
C ALA A 101 5.61 10.28 -8.09
N ALA A 102 5.30 10.70 -6.86
CA ALA A 102 6.24 11.40 -5.99
C ALA A 102 7.46 10.52 -5.63
N PHE A 103 7.24 9.24 -5.31
CA PHE A 103 8.33 8.29 -5.06
C PHE A 103 9.19 8.09 -6.30
N SER A 104 8.57 7.94 -7.48
CA SER A 104 9.28 7.80 -8.75
C SER A 104 10.17 9.02 -9.04
N TYR A 105 9.65 10.23 -8.79
CA TYR A 105 10.42 11.46 -8.92
C TYR A 105 11.64 11.49 -7.97
N LEU A 106 11.45 11.10 -6.71
CA LEU A 106 12.54 11.00 -5.73
C LEU A 106 13.58 9.96 -6.15
N ILE A 107 13.15 8.78 -6.61
CA ILE A 107 14.04 7.70 -7.06
C ILE A 107 14.90 8.18 -8.24
N VAL A 108 14.29 8.76 -9.27
CA VAL A 108 15.03 9.29 -10.44
C VAL A 108 16.01 10.40 -10.03
N SER A 109 15.65 11.20 -9.03
CA SER A 109 16.54 12.25 -8.51
C SER A 109 17.72 11.67 -7.74
N LEU A 110 17.50 10.60 -6.97
CA LEU A 110 18.51 9.89 -6.18
C LEU A 110 19.42 9.00 -7.02
N GLU A 111 18.94 8.45 -8.13
CA GLU A 111 19.73 7.59 -9.02
C GLU A 111 21.04 8.22 -9.49
N LYS A 112 21.10 9.56 -9.53
CA LYS A 112 22.28 10.34 -9.91
C LYS A 112 23.36 10.39 -8.83
N THR A 113 23.03 10.12 -7.57
CA THR A 113 23.92 10.36 -6.42
C THR A 113 24.13 9.14 -5.55
N VAL A 114 23.25 8.15 -5.61
CA VAL A 114 23.27 6.97 -4.73
C VAL A 114 22.94 5.68 -5.48
N VAL A 115 23.40 4.56 -4.95
CA VAL A 115 23.06 3.23 -5.46
C VAL A 115 21.63 2.88 -5.01
N LEU A 116 20.67 2.94 -5.94
CA LEU A 116 19.25 2.72 -5.65
C LEU A 116 18.97 1.40 -4.94
N ALA A 117 19.67 0.32 -5.29
CA ALA A 117 19.51 -0.97 -4.64
C ALA A 117 19.79 -0.91 -3.13
N GLN A 118 20.83 -0.15 -2.72
CA GLN A 118 21.20 0.00 -1.31
C GLN A 118 20.17 0.84 -0.56
N ILE A 119 19.71 1.93 -1.15
CA ILE A 119 18.67 2.79 -0.58
C ILE A 119 17.34 2.05 -0.45
N GLY A 120 16.95 1.32 -1.50
CA GLY A 120 15.76 0.49 -1.52
C GLY A 120 15.80 -0.58 -0.43
N LEU A 121 16.93 -1.28 -0.31
CA LEU A 121 17.14 -2.28 0.73
C LEU A 121 17.13 -1.65 2.13
N PHE A 122 17.80 -0.51 2.32
CA PHE A 122 17.85 0.19 3.60
C PHE A 122 16.45 0.58 4.09
N PHE A 123 15.67 1.29 3.27
CA PHE A 123 14.32 1.70 3.66
C PHE A 123 13.34 0.52 3.72
N GLY A 124 13.49 -0.46 2.83
CA GLY A 124 12.71 -1.69 2.84
C GLY A 124 12.89 -2.48 4.14
N ILE A 125 14.14 -2.68 4.58
CA ILE A 125 14.46 -3.34 5.85
C ILE A 125 13.98 -2.49 7.02
N LEU A 126 14.28 -1.18 7.04
CA LEU A 126 13.89 -0.29 8.14
C LEU A 126 12.38 -0.29 8.36
N GLY A 127 11.61 -0.15 7.28
CA GLY A 127 10.16 -0.22 7.31
C GLY A 127 9.64 -1.60 7.71
N SER A 128 10.25 -2.68 7.20
CA SER A 128 9.83 -4.05 7.54
C SER A 128 10.09 -4.38 9.00
N VAL A 129 11.24 -3.96 9.56
CA VAL A 129 11.53 -4.10 10.99
C VAL A 129 10.51 -3.32 11.82
N ALA A 130 10.15 -2.10 11.42
CA ALA A 130 9.09 -1.35 12.07
C ALA A 130 7.75 -2.09 12.01
N GLN A 131 7.35 -2.66 10.86
CA GLN A 131 6.13 -3.48 10.75
C GLN A 131 6.16 -4.68 11.70
N LEU A 132 7.30 -5.38 11.81
CA LEU A 132 7.45 -6.51 12.75
C LEU A 132 7.26 -6.08 14.21
N ILE A 133 7.80 -4.92 14.60
CA ILE A 133 7.57 -4.35 15.93
C ILE A 133 6.07 -4.09 16.14
N GLY A 134 5.39 -3.56 15.13
CA GLY A 134 3.94 -3.37 15.12
C GLY A 134 3.16 -4.66 15.36
N TYR A 135 3.46 -5.72 14.60
CA TYR A 135 2.81 -7.04 14.76
C TYR A 135 3.09 -7.67 16.12
N ASN A 136 4.29 -7.49 16.66
CA ASN A 136 4.59 -7.94 18.02
C ASN A 136 3.70 -7.26 19.07
N LYS A 137 3.27 -6.01 18.86
CA LYS A 137 2.32 -5.31 19.75
C LYS A 137 0.88 -5.79 19.59
N GLU A 138 0.51 -6.38 18.46
CA GLU A 138 -0.80 -7.03 18.27
C GLU A 138 -0.85 -8.45 18.85
N GLY A 139 0.32 -9.05 19.12
CA GLY A 139 0.42 -10.43 19.59
C GLY A 139 0.11 -11.48 18.52
N ARG A 140 -0.02 -11.06 17.26
CA ARG A 140 -0.26 -11.95 16.11
C ARG A 140 0.43 -11.42 14.86
N ARG A 141 0.95 -12.34 14.06
CA ARG A 141 1.62 -12.04 12.79
C ARG A 141 0.82 -12.66 11.62
N PRO A 142 0.63 -11.94 10.50
CA PRO A 142 0.04 -12.52 9.31
C PRO A 142 0.89 -13.67 8.76
N LEU A 143 0.25 -14.61 8.07
CA LEU A 143 0.96 -15.61 7.26
C LEU A 143 1.67 -14.90 6.10
N PHE A 144 2.78 -15.45 5.59
CA PHE A 144 3.57 -14.82 4.52
C PHE A 144 2.73 -14.36 3.31
N ALA A 145 1.80 -15.19 2.84
CA ALA A 145 0.92 -14.83 1.73
C ALA A 145 -0.04 -13.67 2.08
N GLN A 146 -0.52 -13.60 3.33
CA GLN A 146 -1.33 -12.47 3.80
C GLN A 146 -0.48 -11.21 3.95
N ASP A 147 0.77 -11.35 4.37
CA ASP A 147 1.72 -10.24 4.51
C ASP A 147 1.99 -9.56 3.16
N LEU A 148 2.18 -10.35 2.09
CA LEU A 148 2.30 -9.83 0.72
C LEU A 148 1.04 -9.07 0.28
N LYS A 149 -0.15 -9.60 0.59
CA LYS A 149 -1.43 -8.91 0.32
C LYS A 149 -1.52 -7.61 1.12
N PHE A 150 -1.07 -7.61 2.38
CA PHE A 150 -1.07 -6.46 3.27
C PHE A 150 -0.10 -5.38 2.83
N MET A 151 1.06 -5.73 2.26
CA MET A 151 1.94 -4.75 1.62
C MET A 151 1.24 -3.97 0.50
N ALA A 152 0.41 -4.63 -0.31
CA ALA A 152 -0.39 -3.96 -1.34
C ALA A 152 -1.54 -3.13 -0.74
N ILE A 153 -2.18 -3.59 0.34
CA ILE A 153 -3.31 -2.87 0.95
C ILE A 153 -2.84 -1.67 1.79
N GLY A 154 -1.65 -1.72 2.38
CA GLY A 154 -1.11 -0.72 3.31
C GLY A 154 -1.19 0.73 2.81
N PRO A 155 -0.69 1.06 1.61
CA PRO A 155 -0.79 2.42 1.07
C PRO A 155 -2.23 2.94 0.98
N MET A 156 -3.16 2.10 0.51
CA MET A 156 -4.58 2.43 0.45
C MET A 156 -5.17 2.60 1.84
N TRP A 157 -4.77 1.78 2.80
CA TRP A 157 -5.23 1.88 4.18
C TRP A 157 -4.91 3.24 4.80
N LEU A 158 -3.74 3.82 4.55
CA LEU A 158 -3.40 5.17 5.01
C LEU A 158 -4.36 6.24 4.45
N PHE A 159 -4.66 6.18 3.16
CA PHE A 159 -5.65 7.06 2.54
C PHE A 159 -7.05 6.83 3.07
N SER A 160 -7.40 5.59 3.41
CA SER A 160 -8.69 5.26 4.01
C SER A 160 -8.92 6.01 5.32
N LEU A 161 -7.86 6.19 6.12
CA LEU A 161 -7.89 6.93 7.39
C LEU A 161 -7.98 8.44 7.12
N LEU A 162 -7.23 8.94 6.14
CA LEU A 162 -7.26 10.35 5.73
C LEU A 162 -8.65 10.75 5.19
N PHE A 163 -9.22 9.97 4.29
CA PHE A 163 -10.53 10.24 3.70
C PHE A 163 -11.65 10.12 4.71
N LYS A 164 -11.58 9.15 5.64
CA LYS A 164 -12.51 9.10 6.78
C LYS A 164 -12.43 10.38 7.63
N LYS A 165 -11.22 10.89 7.90
CA LYS A 165 -11.03 12.14 8.64
C LYS A 165 -11.57 13.37 7.88
N LEU A 166 -11.51 13.36 6.55
CA LEU A 166 -12.02 14.41 5.67
C LEU A 166 -13.50 14.23 5.29
N ASN A 167 -14.17 13.20 5.81
CA ASN A 167 -15.54 12.81 5.45
C ASN A 167 -15.76 12.61 3.94
N LEU A 168 -14.73 12.13 3.23
CA LEU A 168 -14.77 11.82 1.80
C LEU A 168 -15.15 10.35 1.61
N ARG A 169 -16.13 10.10 0.75
CA ARG A 169 -16.51 8.74 0.34
C ARG A 169 -15.62 8.30 -0.81
N TYR A 170 -15.07 7.10 -0.67
CA TYR A 170 -14.21 6.43 -1.64
C TYR A 170 -14.70 5.01 -1.88
#